data_AF-A0A2I8VH73-F1
#
_entry.id   AF-A0A2I8VH73-F1
#
_cell.length_a   1.000
_cell.length_b   1.000
_cell.length_c   1.000
_cell.angle_alpha   90.00
_cell.angle_beta   90.00
_cell.angle_gamma   90.00
#
_symmetry.space_group_name_H-M   'P 1'
#
loop_
_entity.id
_entity.type
_entity.pdbx_description
1 polymer ?
#
loop_
_entity_poly.entity_id
_entity_poly.type
_entity_poly.pdbx_seq_one_letter_code
_entity_poly.pdbx_strand_id
1 'polypeptide(L)'
;MSDHVTVVRGYADLASDGSLKGDDPDVIARELGACGGDSATVVAWCPDWILDEKDIETAGRSHNVVAGRVGYETEKALLVATSAGEAWLPKSVIRVFETADGADLDVPQVALSDWAGDAQ
;
A
#
# COMPACT_ATOMS: atom_id res chain seq x y z
N MET A 1 14.34 0.82 11.97
CA MET A 1 14.55 0.61 10.51
C MET A 1 14.52 -0.88 10.25
N SER A 2 13.39 -1.36 9.73
CA SER A 2 13.11 -2.79 9.56
C SER A 2 13.80 -3.33 8.31
N ASP A 3 14.29 -4.56 8.36
CA ASP A 3 15.03 -5.23 7.27
C ASP A 3 14.20 -5.46 5.97
N HIS A 4 12.92 -5.05 5.94
CA HIS A 4 11.96 -5.34 4.87
C HIS A 4 11.15 -4.11 4.40
N VAL A 5 11.79 -2.94 4.38
CA VAL A 5 11.22 -1.77 3.70
C VAL A 5 11.55 -1.84 2.21
N THR A 6 10.51 -1.79 1.38
CA THR A 6 10.63 -1.70 -0.07
C THR A 6 10.53 -0.24 -0.48
N VAL A 7 11.65 0.33 -0.94
CA VAL A 7 11.69 1.70 -1.44
C VAL A 7 11.20 1.72 -2.88
N VAL A 8 10.10 2.42 -3.12
CA VAL A 8 9.45 2.59 -4.42
C VAL A 8 10.00 3.84 -5.08
N ARG A 9 10.64 3.70 -6.25
CA ARG A 9 11.19 4.84 -7.02
C ARG A 9 10.23 5.33 -8.10
N GLY A 10 9.23 4.52 -8.42
CA GLY A 10 8.10 4.92 -9.23
C GLY A 10 7.10 3.78 -9.41
N TYR A 11 5.99 4.08 -10.06
CA TYR A 11 4.89 3.11 -10.28
C TYR A 11 5.35 1.81 -10.97
N ALA A 12 6.36 1.89 -11.84
CA ALA A 12 6.91 0.71 -12.54
C ALA A 12 7.47 -0.36 -11.59
N ASP A 13 8.00 0.04 -10.43
CA ASP A 13 8.51 -0.91 -9.42
C ASP A 13 7.37 -1.74 -8.82
N LEU A 14 6.21 -1.11 -8.59
CA LEU A 14 5.01 -1.76 -8.08
C LEU A 14 4.36 -2.65 -9.15
N ALA A 15 4.23 -2.14 -10.38
CA ALA A 15 3.63 -2.88 -11.49
C ALA A 15 4.46 -4.10 -11.92
N SER A 16 5.78 -4.04 -11.73
CA SER A 16 6.69 -5.15 -12.05
C SER A 16 6.80 -6.18 -10.91
N ASP A 17 6.29 -5.88 -9.71
CA ASP A 17 6.27 -6.82 -8.59
C ASP A 17 5.18 -7.88 -8.81
N GLY A 18 5.59 -9.05 -9.28
CA GLY A 18 4.69 -10.17 -9.56
C GLY A 18 3.94 -10.74 -8.35
N SER A 19 4.27 -10.31 -7.13
CA SER A 19 3.55 -10.69 -5.92
C SER A 19 2.37 -9.77 -5.59
N LEU A 20 2.37 -8.53 -6.10
CA LEU A 20 1.23 -7.62 -6.01
C LEU A 20 0.20 -8.03 -7.08
N LYS A 21 -1.08 -8.10 -6.69
CA LYS A 21 -2.14 -8.59 -7.57
C LYS A 21 -3.28 -7.59 -7.66
N GLY A 22 -4.00 -7.63 -8.79
CA GLY A 22 -5.17 -6.79 -9.01
C GLY A 22 -4.86 -5.31 -8.81
N ASP A 23 -5.54 -4.70 -7.85
CA ASP A 23 -5.47 -3.27 -7.57
C ASP A 23 -4.41 -2.88 -6.53
N ASP A 24 -3.66 -3.83 -5.98
CA ASP A 24 -2.59 -3.58 -5.00
C ASP A 24 -1.59 -2.49 -5.44
N PRO A 25 -0.98 -2.53 -6.65
CA PRO A 25 0.02 -1.54 -7.04
C PRO A 25 -0.59 -0.14 -7.15
N ASP A 26 -1.82 -0.02 -7.66
CA ASP A 26 -2.54 1.25 -7.77
C ASP A 26 -2.85 1.85 -6.40
N VAL A 27 -3.31 1.02 -5.47
CA VAL A 27 -3.64 1.46 -4.11
C VAL A 27 -2.35 1.88 -3.38
N ILE A 28 -1.28 1.09 -3.46
CA ILE A 28 0.00 1.43 -2.82
C ILE A 28 0.53 2.77 -3.36
N ALA A 29 0.55 2.95 -4.69
CA ALA A 29 1.00 4.20 -5.30
C ALA A 29 0.16 5.40 -4.85
N ARG A 30 -1.18 5.24 -4.83
CA ARG A 30 -2.10 6.30 -4.38
C ARG A 30 -1.88 6.67 -2.92
N GLU A 31 -1.79 5.68 -2.03
CA GLU A 31 -1.60 5.95 -0.60
C GLU A 31 -0.23 6.56 -0.33
N LEU A 32 0.84 6.06 -0.97
CA LEU A 32 2.17 6.65 -0.86
C LEU A 32 2.21 8.10 -1.37
N GLY A 33 1.54 8.39 -2.48
CA GLY A 33 1.40 9.75 -3.01
C GLY A 33 0.59 10.67 -2.08
N ALA A 34 -0.48 10.16 -1.46
CA ALA A 34 -1.30 10.90 -0.52
C ALA A 34 -0.58 11.18 0.81
N CYS A 35 0.28 10.26 1.27
CA CYS A 35 1.06 10.44 2.51
C CYS A 35 2.11 11.54 2.41
N GLY A 36 2.57 11.90 1.19
CA GLY A 36 3.43 13.07 0.96
C GLY A 36 4.74 13.08 1.76
N GLY A 37 5.27 11.92 2.16
CA GLY A 37 6.45 11.80 3.00
C GLY A 37 6.20 11.96 4.51
N ASP A 38 4.96 11.87 4.98
CA ASP A 38 4.66 11.77 6.40
C ASP A 38 5.24 10.46 6.98
N SER A 39 6.32 10.60 7.74
CA SER A 39 7.01 9.48 8.40
C SER A 39 6.16 8.80 9.48
N ALA A 40 5.03 9.39 9.87
CA ALA A 40 4.10 8.77 10.81
C ALA A 40 3.13 7.79 10.13
N THR A 41 2.97 7.84 8.81
CA THR A 41 2.03 6.99 8.08
C THR A 41 2.77 5.87 7.34
N VAL A 42 2.28 4.64 7.49
CA VAL A 42 2.85 3.45 6.86
C VAL A 42 1.86 2.87 5.86
N VAL A 43 2.37 2.48 4.69
CA VAL A 43 1.65 1.69 3.69
C VAL A 43 2.26 0.30 3.69
N ALA A 44 1.47 -0.70 4.06
CA ALA A 44 1.94 -2.08 4.18
C ALA A 44 1.03 -3.04 3.41
N TRP A 45 1.65 -3.97 2.68
CA TRP A 45 0.95 -5.13 2.15
C TRP A 45 0.98 -6.26 3.18
N CYS A 46 -0.19 -6.81 3.46
CA CYS A 46 -0.42 -7.88 4.42
C CYS A 46 -1.04 -9.09 3.71
N PRO A 47 -0.57 -10.32 4.02
CA PRO A 47 -1.28 -11.53 3.64
C PRO A 47 -2.73 -11.52 4.16
N ASP A 48 -3.62 -12.11 3.37
CA ASP A 48 -5.04 -12.30 3.67
C ASP A 48 -5.31 -12.90 5.06
N TRP A 49 -4.57 -13.95 5.43
CA TRP A 49 -4.74 -14.63 6.72
C TRP A 49 -4.46 -13.73 7.94
N ILE A 50 -3.66 -12.67 7.80
CA ILE A 50 -3.47 -11.69 8.88
C ILE A 50 -4.71 -10.81 9.01
N LEU A 51 -5.26 -10.39 7.87
CA LEU A 51 -6.40 -9.50 7.80
C LEU A 51 -7.70 -10.20 8.22
N ASP A 52 -7.79 -11.51 8.01
CA ASP A 52 -8.91 -12.31 8.54
C ASP A 52 -8.84 -12.46 10.08
N GLU A 53 -7.65 -12.44 10.66
CA GLU A 53 -7.44 -12.58 12.11
C GLU A 53 -7.51 -11.23 12.86
N LYS A 54 -7.10 -10.15 12.19
CA LYS A 54 -7.01 -8.80 12.74
C LYS A 54 -8.13 -7.93 12.19
N ASP A 55 -8.90 -7.31 13.09
CA ASP A 55 -9.89 -6.30 12.73
C ASP A 55 -9.19 -4.99 12.34
N ILE A 56 -8.63 -4.94 11.12
CA ILE A 56 -7.94 -3.79 10.56
C ILE A 56 -8.49 -3.46 9.17
N GLU A 57 -8.67 -2.17 8.93
CA GLU A 57 -9.21 -1.67 7.66
C GLU A 57 -8.14 -1.70 6.56
N THR A 58 -8.52 -2.23 5.40
CA THR A 58 -7.69 -2.17 4.19
C THR A 58 -7.91 -0.87 3.43
N ALA A 59 -6.87 -0.41 2.74
CA ALA A 59 -6.89 0.84 2.00
C ALA A 59 -7.59 0.69 0.64
N GLY A 60 -8.55 1.59 0.37
CA GLY A 60 -9.17 1.72 -0.93
C GLY A 60 -9.92 0.45 -1.38
N ARG A 61 -9.53 -0.05 -2.55
CA ARG A 61 -10.15 -1.23 -3.19
C ARG A 61 -9.33 -2.52 -3.04
N SER A 62 -8.16 -2.45 -2.40
CA SER A 62 -7.33 -3.63 -2.17
C SER A 62 -7.78 -4.37 -0.91
N HIS A 63 -7.71 -5.70 -0.97
CA HIS A 63 -7.95 -6.58 0.17
C HIS A 63 -6.68 -6.88 0.96
N ASN A 64 -5.52 -6.39 0.53
CA ASN A 64 -4.22 -6.75 1.11
C ASN A 64 -3.39 -5.54 1.53
N VAL A 65 -3.76 -4.34 1.12
CA VAL A 65 -3.02 -3.11 1.47
C VAL A 65 -3.66 -2.49 2.71
N VAL A 66 -2.84 -2.15 3.69
CA VAL A 66 -3.22 -1.38 4.89
C VAL A 66 -2.45 -0.07 4.86
N ALA A 67 -3.15 1.05 5.05
CA ALA A 67 -2.55 2.36 5.21
C ALA A 67 -3.02 2.96 6.53
N GLY A 68 -2.09 3.38 7.38
CA GLY A 68 -2.43 3.90 8.69
C GLY A 68 -1.25 4.48 9.43
N ARG A 69 -1.52 5.11 10.58
CA ARG A 69 -0.49 5.76 11.38
C ARG A 69 0.24 4.74 12.25
N VAL A 70 1.56 4.82 12.30
CA VAL A 70 2.37 4.03 13.25
C VAL A 70 2.20 4.63 14.64
N GLY A 71 1.49 3.91 15.51
CA GLY A 71 1.35 4.28 16.92
C GLY A 71 2.53 3.82 17.77
N TYR A 72 3.08 2.64 17.44
CA TYR A 72 4.21 2.06 18.15
C TYR A 72 5.00 1.11 17.25
N GLU A 73 6.32 1.04 17.46
CA GLU A 73 7.21 0.11 16.76
C GLU A 73 7.97 -0.75 17.77
N THR A 74 7.94 -2.07 17.56
CA THR A 74 8.82 -3.02 18.24
C THR A 74 9.83 -3.59 17.23
N GLU A 75 10.78 -4.37 17.73
CA GLU A 75 11.71 -5.11 16.86
C GLU A 75 10.97 -6.04 15.87
N LYS A 76 9.84 -6.63 16.29
CA LYS A 76 9.15 -7.70 15.53
C LYS A 76 7.84 -7.28 14.89
N ALA A 77 7.24 -6.17 15.31
CA ALA A 77 5.90 -5.77 14.88
C ALA A 77 5.71 -4.25 14.90
N LEU A 78 4.76 -3.77 14.09
CA LEU A 78 4.29 -2.39 14.04
C LEU A 78 2.84 -2.35 14.54
N LEU A 79 2.52 -1.41 15.44
CA LEU A 79 1.14 -1.08 15.78
C LEU A 79 0.67 -0.01 14.80
N VAL A 80 -0.27 -0.39 13.93
CA VAL A 80 -0.83 0.49 12.92
C VAL A 80 -2.26 0.85 13.29
N ALA A 81 -2.52 2.16 13.37
CA ALA A 81 -3.83 2.72 13.64
C ALA A 81 -4.49 3.19 12.33
N THR A 82 -5.70 2.69 12.10
CA THR A 82 -6.60 3.01 10.98
C THR A 82 -7.87 3.67 11.51
N SER A 83 -8.82 4.02 10.64
CA SER A 83 -10.14 4.51 11.07
C SER A 83 -10.97 3.47 11.82
N ALA A 84 -10.86 2.18 11.47
CA ALA A 84 -11.59 1.11 12.13
C ALA A 84 -10.99 0.69 13.48
N GLY A 85 -9.68 0.84 13.66
CA GLY A 85 -9.00 0.43 14.89
C GLY A 85 -7.50 0.34 14.75
N GLU A 86 -6.85 -0.24 15.76
CA GLU A 86 -5.41 -0.48 15.80
C GLU A 86 -5.09 -1.98 15.80
N ALA A 87 -4.09 -2.39 15.01
CA ALA A 87 -3.64 -3.77 15.01
C ALA A 87 -2.11 -3.89 14.96
N TRP A 88 -1.62 -4.95 15.59
CA TRP A 88 -0.21 -5.34 15.53
C TRP A 88 0.07 -6.15 14.27
N LEU A 89 0.88 -5.57 13.39
CA LEU A 89 1.33 -6.17 12.14
C LEU A 89 2.75 -6.71 12.30
N PRO A 90 2.98 -8.03 12.15
CA PRO A 90 4.30 -8.62 12.31
C PRO A 90 5.21 -8.35 11.10
N LYS A 91 6.39 -7.79 11.36
CA LYS A 91 7.38 -7.38 10.33
C LYS A 91 7.93 -8.53 9.49
N SER A 92 7.86 -9.77 10.00
CA SER A 92 8.37 -10.96 9.32
C SER A 92 7.46 -11.44 8.17
N VAL A 93 6.24 -10.92 8.08
CA VAL A 93 5.22 -11.41 7.13
C VAL A 93 4.55 -10.29 6.34
N ILE A 94 4.63 -9.04 6.81
CA ILE A 94 4.18 -7.86 6.07
C ILE A 94 5.31 -7.28 5.22
N ARG A 95 4.94 -6.52 4.18
CA ARG A 95 5.88 -5.72 3.40
C ARG A 95 5.53 -4.26 3.51
N VAL A 96 6.47 -3.46 3.99
CA VAL A 96 6.29 -2.02 4.14
C VAL A 96 6.83 -1.33 2.90
N PHE A 97 6.09 -0.36 2.38
CA PHE A 97 6.48 0.44 1.24
C PHE A 97 6.77 1.87 1.68
N GLU A 98 7.86 2.42 1.15
CA GLU A 98 8.23 3.82 1.33
C GLU A 98 8.47 4.44 -0.05
N THR A 99 8.09 5.70 -0.22
CA THR A 99 8.39 6.44 -1.45
C THR A 99 9.81 6.99 -1.40
N ALA A 100 10.56 6.87 -2.50
CA ALA A 100 11.82 7.58 -2.63
C ALA A 100 11.58 9.08 -2.78
N ASP A 101 12.50 9.91 -2.28
CA ASP A 101 12.43 11.36 -2.47
C ASP A 101 12.33 11.70 -3.97
N GLY A 102 11.25 12.38 -4.35
CA GLY A 102 10.98 12.77 -5.74
C GLY A 102 10.51 11.64 -6.66
N ALA A 103 10.05 10.50 -6.12
CA ALA A 103 9.47 9.42 -6.91
C ALA A 103 8.20 9.86 -7.65
N ASP A 104 8.08 9.42 -8.90
CA ASP A 104 6.89 9.60 -9.72
C ASP A 104 5.96 8.39 -9.57
N LEU A 105 4.88 8.59 -8.81
CA LEU A 105 3.88 7.58 -8.48
C LEU A 105 2.60 7.77 -9.31
N ASP A 106 2.65 8.50 -10.42
CA ASP A 106 1.49 8.70 -11.28
C ASP A 106 0.96 7.34 -11.78
N VAL A 107 -0.17 6.94 -11.20
CA VAL A 107 -0.92 5.75 -11.61
C VAL A 107 -1.45 6.03 -13.02
N PRO A 108 -1.16 5.17 -14.01
CA PRO A 108 -1.65 5.38 -15.36
C PRO A 108 -3.18 5.42 -15.34
N GLN A 109 -3.76 6.60 -15.56
CA GLN A 109 -5.19 6.70 -15.79
C GLN A 109 -5.47 6.02 -17.11
N VAL A 110 -6.06 4.82 -17.06
CA VAL A 110 -6.69 4.23 -18.24
C VAL A 110 -7.89 5.12 -18.57
N ALA A 111 -7.65 6.10 -19.44
CA ALA A 111 -8.72 6.87 -20.03
C ALA A 111 -9.64 5.86 -20.74
N LEU A 112 -10.90 5.84 -20.32
CA LEU A 112 -11.96 5.02 -20.87
C LEU A 112 -12.35 5.55 -22.27
N SER A 113 -11.41 5.54 -23.22
CA SER A 113 -11.58 6.19 -24.54
C SER A 113 -12.03 5.25 -25.66
N ASP A 114 -12.36 3.98 -25.38
CA ASP A 114 -12.68 3.00 -26.43
C ASP A 114 -14.17 2.57 -26.53
N TRP A 115 -15.10 3.28 -25.88
CA TRP A 115 -16.56 3.00 -26.03
C TRP A 115 -17.34 4.07 -26.81
N ALA A 116 -16.68 4.98 -27.53
CA ALA A 116 -17.38 5.97 -28.35
C ALA A 116 -16.80 6.00 -29.76
N GLY A 117 -17.21 5.08 -30.64
CA GLY A 117 -16.77 5.15 -32.03
C GLY A 117 -17.32 4.16 -33.05
N ASP A 118 -17.99 3.07 -32.67
CA ASP A 118 -18.57 2.13 -33.65
C ASP A 118 -20.10 2.09 -33.51
N ALA A 119 -20.72 3.21 -33.91
CA ALA A 119 -22.15 3.31 -34.13
C ALA A 119 -22.43 4.43 -35.14
N GLN A 120 -22.00 4.26 -36.40
CA GLN A 120 -22.69 4.84 -37.56
C GLN A 120 -22.26 4.24 -38.90
#